data_AF-A0A8K0DB56-F1
#
_entry.id   AF-A0A8K0DB56-F1
#
_cell.length_a   1.000
_cell.length_b   1.000
_cell.length_c   1.000
_cell.angle_alpha   90.00
_cell.angle_beta   90.00
_cell.angle_gamma   90.00
#
_symmetry.space_group_name_H-M   'P 1'
#
loop_
_entity.id
_entity.type
_entity.pdbx_description
1 polymer ?
#
loop_
_entity_poly.entity_id
_entity_poly.type
_entity_poly.pdbx_seq_one_letter_code
_entity_poly.pdbx_strand_id
1 'polypeptide(L)'
;MMRLLDYITNETNKYANKWSRTNSSSSRNVWKPLSSDELRIYLALVRLQSIVRKPEMRHYWSKNPILETPFFAKCMSRNRFDQIKRYLHFVDDETYNPATHPNPKLNKIFPIYERLVERFQNLCVPEKNITIDKSLLYKGRLGWLHYIPLKRARFGIKTYLLCKSKSGYVYNFVIYTGKGTILDPEYSALPVSSQVVMRLVKLLLNKGYCLTMDNFYNSPQLADLLGEVIGFQRGKVAVMKWKDKKEICLLSSIHGVETVNLQKRGETISKPKLVHEYNDTMGGVDRVDQHLADYTLPRKRSKKYYKKIFFHLFDLALWNSFVLYSKTGGAETALEYRMDIVKLIMEKYHHSEFCSATGRPSVIPTPLRLTGRHFPEYIPGTEKKNNPTRQCAMYARVRDGHGKKIRRESRIRRKHVRCEESFAGSDDEIYIPSDEDLTSSVDSESDSESNESIAGKTETGGKDLATHVVLNLCKDYLDSGRILITDNFYTNIPLAHELFRRKTHSLGTIRKHFKEIPKEIVTTKLNKGEVTGKKDEKGVIIAKWKDKRDVLILSTHHTLEIVNTGKKNRKQEEIFKPQFVVDYNARKAGIDLSDQLSSYSTPVRKSIR
;
A
#
# COMPACT_ATOMS: atom_id res chain seq x y z
N MET A 1 -23.37 7.89 -27.64
CA MET A 1 -22.47 7.10 -26.76
C MET A 1 -23.07 7.03 -25.36
N MET A 2 -23.28 5.84 -24.78
CA MET A 2 -23.79 5.66 -23.40
C MET A 2 -22.86 6.34 -22.37
N ARG A 3 -23.42 6.96 -21.32
CA ARG A 3 -22.64 7.63 -20.26
C ARG A 3 -21.80 6.62 -19.48
N LEU A 4 -20.67 7.12 -18.97
CA LEU A 4 -19.73 6.50 -18.02
C LEU A 4 -20.37 5.43 -17.11
N LEU A 5 -21.19 5.93 -16.20
CA LEU A 5 -21.72 5.17 -15.08
C LEU A 5 -22.82 4.20 -15.50
N ASP A 6 -23.58 4.50 -16.55
CA ASP A 6 -24.60 3.60 -17.07
C ASP A 6 -23.95 2.35 -17.67
N TYR A 7 -22.82 2.52 -18.39
CA TYR A 7 -22.00 1.40 -18.86
C TYR A 7 -21.52 0.51 -17.70
N ILE A 8 -20.90 1.10 -16.67
CA ILE A 8 -20.41 0.35 -15.50
C ILE A 8 -21.55 -0.39 -14.79
N THR A 9 -22.71 0.25 -14.70
CA THR A 9 -23.91 -0.32 -14.08
C THR A 9 -24.37 -1.56 -14.83
N ASN A 10 -24.48 -1.48 -16.16
CA ASN A 10 -24.88 -2.59 -17.01
C ASN A 10 -23.90 -3.78 -16.89
N GLU A 11 -22.60 -3.53 -16.99
CA GLU A 11 -21.58 -4.59 -16.88
C GLU A 11 -21.54 -5.22 -15.47
N THR A 12 -21.77 -4.43 -14.42
CA THR A 12 -21.90 -4.93 -13.05
C THR A 12 -23.14 -5.81 -12.88
N ASN A 13 -24.28 -5.42 -13.44
CA ASN A 13 -25.52 -6.19 -13.40
C ASN A 13 -25.40 -7.53 -14.13
N LYS A 14 -24.82 -7.53 -15.35
CA LYS A 14 -24.53 -8.76 -16.11
C LYS A 14 -23.67 -9.72 -15.28
N TYR A 15 -22.57 -9.23 -14.72
CA TYR A 15 -21.65 -10.03 -13.91
C TYR A 15 -22.33 -10.60 -12.66
N ALA A 16 -23.14 -9.80 -11.97
CA ALA A 16 -23.85 -10.23 -10.77
C ALA A 16 -24.90 -11.32 -11.08
N ASN A 17 -25.68 -11.15 -12.16
CA ASN A 17 -26.70 -12.12 -12.58
C ASN A 17 -26.08 -13.49 -12.92
N LYS A 18 -24.92 -13.49 -13.61
CA LYS A 18 -24.18 -14.72 -13.91
C LYS A 18 -23.71 -15.45 -12.65
N TRP A 19 -23.21 -14.70 -11.67
CA TRP A 19 -22.74 -15.28 -10.41
C TRP A 19 -23.89 -15.75 -9.51
N SER A 20 -25.03 -15.06 -9.54
CA SER A 20 -26.22 -15.43 -8.76
C SER A 20 -26.83 -16.76 -9.22
N ARG A 21 -26.78 -17.07 -10.52
CA ARG A 21 -27.24 -18.36 -11.09
C ARG A 21 -26.40 -19.56 -10.67
N THR A 22 -25.16 -19.35 -10.23
CA THR A 22 -24.20 -20.42 -9.89
C THR A 22 -24.09 -20.70 -8.38
N ASN A 23 -24.67 -19.88 -7.50
CA ASN A 23 -24.58 -20.03 -6.04
C ASN A 23 -25.95 -19.80 -5.36
N SER A 24 -26.86 -20.75 -5.51
CA SER A 24 -28.27 -20.65 -5.09
C SER A 24 -28.54 -21.13 -3.66
N SER A 25 -27.82 -20.60 -2.65
CA SER A 25 -27.92 -21.17 -1.27
C SER A 25 -28.46 -20.22 -0.19
N SER A 26 -28.85 -18.97 -0.50
CA SER A 26 -29.51 -18.13 0.52
C SER A 26 -30.32 -16.96 -0.07
N SER A 27 -31.56 -16.76 0.39
CA SER A 27 -32.43 -15.63 0.03
C SER A 27 -31.84 -14.25 0.38
N ARG A 28 -30.92 -14.15 1.35
CA ARG A 28 -30.25 -12.89 1.75
C ARG A 28 -29.22 -12.38 0.73
N ASN A 29 -28.95 -13.12 -0.35
CA ASN A 29 -27.93 -12.80 -1.35
C ASN A 29 -28.50 -12.55 -2.75
N VAL A 30 -29.83 -12.44 -2.90
CA VAL A 30 -30.45 -12.14 -4.20
C VAL A 30 -29.97 -10.76 -4.68
N TRP A 31 -29.46 -10.71 -5.90
CA TRP A 31 -28.99 -9.48 -6.52
C TRP A 31 -30.19 -8.64 -6.96
N LYS A 32 -30.35 -7.45 -6.36
CA LYS A 32 -31.20 -6.39 -6.91
C LYS A 32 -30.40 -5.65 -8.00
N PRO A 33 -30.96 -5.43 -9.20
CA PRO A 33 -30.30 -4.63 -10.23
C PRO A 33 -29.81 -3.29 -9.67
N LEU A 34 -28.55 -2.98 -9.95
CA LEU A 34 -27.91 -1.71 -9.63
C LEU A 34 -28.43 -0.66 -10.62
N SER A 35 -28.78 0.52 -10.14
CA SER A 35 -29.01 1.72 -10.96
C SER A 35 -27.75 2.59 -11.01
N SER A 36 -27.66 3.50 -11.98
CA SER A 36 -26.50 4.40 -12.04
C SER A 36 -26.47 5.41 -10.90
N ASP A 37 -27.64 5.80 -10.36
CA ASP A 37 -27.74 6.66 -9.18
C ASP A 37 -27.26 5.96 -7.91
N GLU A 38 -27.64 4.70 -7.73
CA GLU A 38 -27.12 3.90 -6.61
C GLU A 38 -25.60 3.68 -6.73
N LEU A 39 -25.07 3.52 -7.94
CA LEU A 39 -23.63 3.47 -8.18
C LEU A 39 -22.95 4.81 -7.80
N ARG A 40 -23.56 5.96 -8.07
CA ARG A 40 -23.05 7.28 -7.64
C ARG A 40 -22.98 7.38 -6.12
N ILE A 41 -24.04 6.98 -5.42
CA ILE A 41 -24.07 6.93 -3.94
C ILE A 41 -22.95 6.01 -3.42
N TYR A 42 -22.79 4.82 -4.00
CA TYR A 42 -21.71 3.89 -3.64
C TYR A 42 -20.32 4.53 -3.81
N LEU A 43 -20.06 5.21 -4.94
CA LEU A 43 -18.79 5.90 -5.18
C LEU A 43 -18.55 7.05 -4.21
N ALA A 44 -19.60 7.82 -3.86
CA ALA A 44 -19.52 8.88 -2.86
C ALA A 44 -19.22 8.32 -1.45
N LEU A 45 -19.81 7.19 -1.07
CA LEU A 45 -19.45 6.51 0.18
C LEU A 45 -18.02 5.99 0.16
N VAL A 46 -17.57 5.39 -0.95
CA VAL A 46 -16.15 4.97 -1.10
C VAL A 46 -15.22 6.18 -0.99
N ARG A 47 -15.61 7.33 -1.56
CA ARG A 47 -14.86 8.58 -1.43
C ARG A 47 -14.79 9.05 0.02
N LEU A 48 -15.91 9.07 0.73
CA LEU A 48 -15.95 9.42 2.15
C LEU A 48 -15.12 8.47 3.01
N GLN A 49 -15.04 7.18 2.67
CA GLN A 49 -14.18 6.21 3.36
C GLN A 49 -12.68 6.52 3.26
N SER A 50 -12.25 7.31 2.27
CA SER A 50 -10.86 7.76 2.15
C SER A 50 -10.53 8.94 3.07
N ILE A 51 -11.54 9.74 3.44
CA ILE A 51 -11.45 10.87 4.36
C ILE A 51 -11.62 10.33 5.79
N VAL A 52 -12.75 9.66 6.06
CA VAL A 52 -13.03 8.99 7.33
C VAL A 52 -12.47 7.59 7.27
N ARG A 53 -11.21 7.39 7.66
CA ARG A 53 -10.55 6.07 7.63
C ARG A 53 -10.80 5.26 8.89
N LYS A 54 -11.56 4.17 8.78
CA LYS A 54 -11.73 3.16 9.83
C LYS A 54 -10.84 1.93 9.61
N PRO A 55 -10.43 1.22 10.68
CA PRO A 55 -9.56 0.05 10.58
C PRO A 55 -10.12 -1.09 9.71
N GLU A 56 -11.43 -1.33 9.82
CA GLU A 56 -12.11 -2.40 9.09
C GLU A 56 -13.35 -1.90 8.35
N MET A 57 -13.70 -2.59 7.27
CA MET A 57 -14.87 -2.25 6.46
C MET A 57 -16.18 -2.30 7.25
N ARG A 58 -16.33 -3.29 8.14
CA ARG A 58 -17.54 -3.42 8.97
C ARG A 58 -17.73 -2.25 9.94
N HIS A 59 -16.65 -1.56 10.33
CA HIS A 59 -16.72 -0.47 11.32
C HIS A 59 -17.46 0.77 10.80
N TYR A 60 -17.58 0.93 9.47
CA TYR A 60 -18.39 2.01 8.87
C TYR A 60 -19.87 1.91 9.20
N TRP A 61 -20.35 0.71 9.51
CA TRP A 61 -21.72 0.42 9.94
C TRP A 61 -21.79 -0.05 11.40
N SER A 62 -20.79 0.31 12.21
CA SER A 62 -20.79 -0.01 13.64
C SER A 62 -21.79 0.86 14.39
N LYS A 63 -22.48 0.27 15.37
CA LYS A 63 -23.30 0.99 16.37
C LYS A 63 -22.56 1.21 17.70
N ASN A 64 -21.28 0.83 17.77
CA ASN A 64 -20.45 1.14 18.94
C ASN A 64 -20.19 2.66 18.94
N PRO A 65 -20.55 3.42 20.01
CA PRO A 65 -20.39 4.87 20.06
C PRO A 65 -18.99 5.38 19.70
N ILE A 66 -17.94 4.64 20.07
CA ILE A 66 -16.53 5.01 19.76
C ILE A 66 -16.25 4.99 18.25
N LEU A 67 -16.96 4.13 17.51
CA LEU A 67 -16.76 3.91 16.09
C LEU A 67 -17.95 4.35 15.24
N GLU A 68 -19.00 4.90 15.83
CA GLU A 68 -20.22 5.18 15.11
C GLU A 68 -20.02 6.30 14.08
N THR A 69 -20.46 6.07 12.85
CA THR A 69 -20.53 7.08 11.80
C THR A 69 -21.88 6.91 11.10
N PRO A 70 -22.96 7.49 11.66
CA PRO A 70 -24.33 7.16 11.25
C PRO A 70 -24.61 7.37 9.77
N PHE A 71 -23.92 8.35 9.16
CA PHE A 71 -24.07 8.72 7.76
C PHE A 71 -23.96 7.52 6.80
N PHE A 72 -22.98 6.63 6.98
CA PHE A 72 -22.82 5.46 6.10
C PHE A 72 -24.02 4.53 6.14
N ALA A 73 -24.56 4.25 7.34
CA ALA A 73 -25.71 3.39 7.51
C ALA A 73 -26.99 4.04 6.97
N LYS A 74 -27.17 5.35 7.21
CA LYS A 74 -28.29 6.13 6.68
C LYS A 74 -28.32 6.11 5.14
N CYS A 75 -27.16 6.22 4.49
CA CYS A 75 -27.08 6.28 3.03
C CYS A 75 -27.25 4.92 2.32
N MET A 76 -26.67 3.85 2.86
CA MET A 76 -26.69 2.53 2.23
C MET A 76 -26.46 1.43 3.26
N SER A 77 -27.23 0.35 3.20
CA SER A 77 -26.99 -0.79 4.10
C SER A 77 -25.61 -1.45 3.84
N ARG A 78 -24.98 -1.98 4.89
CA ARG A 78 -23.70 -2.72 4.78
C ARG A 78 -23.76 -3.84 3.75
N ASN A 79 -24.86 -4.60 3.74
CA ASN A 79 -25.03 -5.73 2.83
C ASN A 79 -25.10 -5.27 1.38
N ARG A 80 -25.85 -4.20 1.09
CA ARG A 80 -25.93 -3.64 -0.26
C ARG A 80 -24.58 -3.10 -0.72
N PHE A 81 -23.88 -2.36 0.14
CA PHE A 81 -22.54 -1.87 -0.15
C PHE A 81 -21.57 -3.02 -0.47
N ASP A 82 -21.56 -4.09 0.33
CA ASP A 82 -20.69 -5.24 0.09
C ASP A 82 -21.11 -6.04 -1.16
N GLN A 83 -22.39 -6.11 -1.51
CA GLN A 83 -22.86 -6.68 -2.78
C GLN A 83 -22.31 -5.89 -3.98
N ILE A 84 -22.51 -4.57 -4.02
CA ILE A 84 -22.01 -3.69 -5.10
C ILE A 84 -20.49 -3.83 -5.20
N LYS A 85 -19.78 -3.72 -4.07
CA LYS A 85 -18.33 -3.90 -4.01
C LYS A 85 -17.87 -5.27 -4.52
N ARG A 86 -18.58 -6.34 -4.22
CA ARG A 86 -18.27 -7.71 -4.67
C ARG A 86 -18.41 -7.83 -6.18
N TYR A 87 -19.54 -7.37 -6.73
CA TYR A 87 -19.89 -7.57 -8.14
C TYR A 87 -19.45 -6.46 -9.08
N LEU A 88 -18.97 -5.31 -8.59
CA LEU A 88 -18.50 -4.21 -9.44
C LEU A 88 -17.58 -4.72 -10.55
N HIS A 89 -17.95 -4.46 -11.80
CA HIS A 89 -17.33 -5.02 -12.99
C HIS A 89 -17.41 -4.01 -14.15
N PHE A 90 -16.52 -4.13 -15.14
CA PHE A 90 -16.34 -3.07 -16.14
C PHE A 90 -16.33 -3.57 -17.59
N VAL A 91 -16.39 -4.88 -17.83
CA VAL A 91 -16.33 -5.49 -19.17
C VAL A 91 -17.11 -6.78 -19.17
N ASP A 92 -17.74 -7.12 -20.30
CA ASP A 92 -18.42 -8.39 -20.46
C ASP A 92 -17.39 -9.51 -20.65
N ASP A 93 -17.36 -10.46 -19.70
CA ASP A 93 -16.36 -11.53 -19.67
C ASP A 93 -16.50 -12.51 -20.86
N GLU A 94 -17.67 -12.56 -21.49
CA GLU A 94 -17.96 -13.46 -22.61
C GLU A 94 -17.45 -12.93 -23.95
N THR A 95 -17.23 -11.62 -24.05
CA THR A 95 -16.71 -10.97 -25.26
C THR A 95 -15.18 -10.94 -25.32
N TYR A 96 -14.51 -11.46 -24.29
CA TYR A 96 -13.06 -11.39 -24.20
C TYR A 96 -12.36 -12.42 -25.09
N ASN A 97 -11.69 -11.92 -26.14
CA ASN A 97 -10.75 -12.70 -26.94
C ASN A 97 -9.31 -12.18 -26.74
N PRO A 98 -8.38 -12.99 -26.18
CA PRO A 98 -7.01 -12.55 -25.94
C PRO A 98 -6.21 -12.26 -27.22
N ALA A 99 -6.56 -12.87 -28.36
CA ALA A 99 -5.83 -12.70 -29.61
C ALA A 99 -6.11 -11.34 -30.28
N THR A 100 -7.32 -10.81 -30.12
CA THR A 100 -7.74 -9.54 -30.72
C THR A 100 -7.70 -8.36 -29.74
N HIS A 101 -7.60 -8.63 -28.44
CA HIS A 101 -7.69 -7.58 -27.43
C HIS A 101 -6.42 -6.69 -27.42
N PRO A 102 -6.55 -5.34 -27.48
CA PRO A 102 -5.41 -4.42 -27.59
C PRO A 102 -4.38 -4.54 -26.46
N ASN A 103 -4.85 -4.80 -25.23
CA ASN A 103 -3.99 -5.09 -24.09
C ASN A 103 -4.58 -6.20 -23.18
N PRO A 104 -4.20 -7.47 -23.36
CA PRO A 104 -4.75 -8.58 -22.59
C PRO A 104 -4.59 -8.45 -21.07
N LYS A 105 -3.56 -7.75 -20.58
CA LYS A 105 -3.34 -7.54 -19.14
C LYS A 105 -4.31 -6.52 -18.52
N LEU A 106 -4.87 -5.64 -19.33
CA LEU A 106 -5.85 -4.63 -18.91
C LEU A 106 -7.28 -4.99 -19.27
N ASN A 107 -7.55 -6.19 -19.79
CA ASN A 107 -8.86 -6.58 -20.32
C ASN A 107 -10.05 -6.26 -19.40
N LYS A 108 -9.94 -6.46 -18.08
CA LYS A 108 -11.02 -6.19 -17.11
C LYS A 108 -11.28 -4.71 -16.81
N ILE A 109 -10.51 -3.78 -17.38
CA ILE A 109 -10.64 -2.32 -17.13
C ILE A 109 -10.45 -1.47 -18.40
N PHE A 110 -10.07 -2.08 -19.51
CA PHE A 110 -9.64 -1.40 -20.73
C PHE A 110 -10.64 -0.34 -21.25
N PRO A 111 -11.95 -0.61 -21.33
CA PRO A 111 -12.91 0.39 -21.82
C PRO A 111 -13.02 1.63 -20.93
N ILE A 112 -12.81 1.48 -19.62
CA ILE A 112 -12.81 2.60 -18.67
C ILE A 112 -11.53 3.42 -18.81
N TYR A 113 -10.40 2.73 -18.94
CA TYR A 113 -9.09 3.35 -19.16
C TYR A 113 -9.09 4.22 -20.42
N GLU A 114 -9.53 3.67 -21.55
CA GLU A 114 -9.52 4.36 -22.85
C GLU A 114 -10.40 5.61 -22.84
N ARG A 115 -11.63 5.50 -22.33
CA ARG A 115 -12.57 6.62 -22.22
C ARG A 115 -12.05 7.75 -21.33
N LEU A 116 -11.32 7.42 -20.26
CA LEU A 116 -10.75 8.44 -19.37
C LEU A 116 -9.55 9.14 -20.00
N VAL A 117 -8.68 8.41 -20.70
CA VAL A 117 -7.58 9.01 -21.48
C VAL A 117 -8.15 10.01 -22.49
N GLU A 118 -9.12 9.58 -23.31
CA GLU A 118 -9.78 10.43 -24.30
C GLU A 118 -10.40 11.68 -23.65
N ARG A 119 -11.14 11.51 -22.54
CA ARG A 119 -11.76 12.62 -21.84
C ARG A 119 -10.75 13.60 -21.26
N PHE A 120 -9.67 13.13 -20.68
CA PHE A 120 -8.65 14.02 -20.10
C PHE A 120 -7.98 14.89 -21.15
N GLN A 121 -7.77 14.35 -22.35
CA GLN A 121 -7.19 15.08 -23.49
C GLN A 121 -8.15 16.14 -24.05
N ASN A 122 -9.46 15.90 -24.00
CA ASN A 122 -10.49 16.77 -24.57
C ASN A 122 -11.01 17.86 -23.62
N LEU A 123 -10.82 17.72 -22.29
CA LEU A 123 -11.37 18.64 -21.29
C LEU A 123 -10.47 19.87 -21.03
N CYS A 124 -9.18 19.79 -21.32
CA CYS A 124 -8.25 20.88 -21.08
C CYS A 124 -7.16 20.92 -22.15
N VAL A 125 -6.98 22.07 -22.78
CA VAL A 125 -5.76 22.36 -23.53
C VAL A 125 -4.65 22.70 -22.52
N PRO A 126 -3.50 22.00 -22.54
CA PRO A 126 -2.41 22.32 -21.64
C PRO A 126 -1.79 23.67 -21.98
N GLU A 127 -1.14 24.28 -20.99
CA GLU A 127 -0.28 25.46 -21.19
C GLU A 127 1.06 25.02 -21.81
N LYS A 128 1.89 25.98 -22.23
CA LYS A 128 3.19 25.74 -22.87
C LYS A 128 4.02 24.65 -22.16
N ASN A 129 4.11 24.68 -20.83
CA ASN A 129 4.98 23.78 -20.08
C ASN A 129 4.25 22.51 -19.62
N ILE A 130 4.74 21.36 -20.09
CA ILE A 130 4.24 20.03 -19.79
C ILE A 130 5.37 19.13 -19.26
N THR A 131 5.03 18.12 -18.48
CA THR A 131 6.03 17.22 -17.89
C THR A 131 5.63 15.76 -17.94
N ILE A 132 6.61 14.87 -18.15
CA ILE A 132 6.44 13.42 -18.12
C ILE A 132 7.23 12.80 -16.98
N ASP A 133 6.57 11.97 -16.18
CA ASP A 133 7.25 11.10 -15.23
C ASP A 133 6.45 9.82 -14.87
N LYS A 134 7.08 8.95 -14.07
CA LYS A 134 6.57 7.69 -13.54
C LYS A 134 5.77 7.95 -12.28
N SER A 135 4.52 7.50 -12.28
CA SER A 135 3.73 7.23 -11.07
C SER A 135 3.70 5.73 -10.78
N LEU A 136 3.49 5.37 -9.52
CA LEU A 136 3.36 3.97 -9.10
C LEU A 136 2.10 3.73 -8.27
N LEU A 137 1.18 2.93 -8.81
CA LEU A 137 -0.04 2.51 -8.12
C LEU A 137 0.22 1.31 -7.19
N TYR A 138 -0.26 1.45 -5.94
CA TYR A 138 -0.07 0.56 -4.79
C TYR A 138 -0.23 -0.98 -5.01
N LYS A 139 0.51 -1.72 -4.16
CA LYS A 139 0.76 -3.17 -4.08
C LYS A 139 -0.49 -4.08 -4.03
N GLY A 140 -0.43 -5.19 -4.76
CA GLY A 140 -1.40 -6.30 -4.73
C GLY A 140 -0.72 -7.62 -5.11
N ARG A 141 -1.47 -8.71 -5.27
CA ARG A 141 -0.93 -9.95 -5.87
C ARG A 141 -1.19 -9.91 -7.37
N LEU A 142 -0.23 -9.41 -8.13
CA LEU A 142 -0.31 -9.29 -9.59
C LEU A 142 1.03 -9.67 -10.21
N GLY A 143 1.01 -10.46 -11.29
CA GLY A 143 2.21 -11.04 -11.88
C GLY A 143 3.10 -10.06 -12.65
N TRP A 144 2.64 -8.84 -12.90
CA TRP A 144 3.33 -7.83 -13.70
C TRP A 144 3.58 -6.52 -12.93
N LEU A 145 3.73 -6.63 -11.60
CA LEU A 145 4.17 -5.50 -10.77
C LEU A 145 5.63 -5.17 -11.05
N HIS A 146 5.95 -3.88 -10.95
CA HIS A 146 7.28 -3.35 -11.11
C HIS A 146 7.86 -2.94 -9.76
N TYR A 147 9.15 -3.20 -9.58
CA TYR A 147 9.93 -2.71 -8.46
C TYR A 147 10.63 -1.40 -8.85
N ILE A 148 10.37 -0.33 -8.10
CA ILE A 148 11.03 0.97 -8.26
C ILE A 148 11.63 1.35 -6.89
N PRO A 149 12.94 1.11 -6.68
CA PRO A 149 13.57 1.23 -5.35
C PRO A 149 13.40 2.60 -4.70
N LEU A 150 13.42 3.66 -5.51
CA LEU A 150 13.42 5.06 -5.06
C LEU A 150 12.02 5.62 -4.77
N LYS A 151 10.94 4.92 -5.14
CA LYS A 151 9.57 5.38 -4.86
C LYS A 151 9.12 4.88 -3.47
N ARG A 152 8.35 5.72 -2.75
CA ARG A 152 7.78 5.40 -1.42
C ARG A 152 7.02 4.07 -1.41
N ALA A 153 6.20 3.85 -2.43
CA ALA A 153 5.72 2.52 -2.77
C ALA A 153 6.77 1.87 -3.68
N ARG A 154 7.53 0.88 -3.18
CA ARG A 154 8.56 0.24 -4.00
C ARG A 154 8.03 -0.78 -5.00
N PHE A 155 6.82 -1.31 -4.81
CA PHE A 155 6.19 -2.31 -5.68
C PHE A 155 4.79 -1.89 -6.10
N GLY A 156 4.51 -1.88 -7.40
CA GLY A 156 3.23 -1.43 -7.90
C GLY A 156 3.03 -1.57 -9.41
N ILE A 157 1.87 -1.12 -9.88
CA ILE A 157 1.61 -0.94 -11.31
C ILE A 157 2.26 0.38 -11.71
N LYS A 158 3.22 0.31 -12.63
CA LYS A 158 3.90 1.48 -13.18
C LYS A 158 2.99 2.17 -14.18
N THR A 159 2.82 3.48 -14.03
CA THR A 159 2.07 4.32 -14.96
C THR A 159 2.96 5.48 -15.37
N TYR A 160 2.97 5.81 -16.65
CA TYR A 160 3.61 7.02 -17.16
C TYR A 160 2.55 8.11 -17.28
N LEU A 161 2.78 9.26 -16.67
CA LEU A 161 1.85 10.39 -16.70
C LEU A 161 2.46 11.53 -17.52
N LEU A 162 1.61 12.19 -18.31
CA LEU A 162 1.89 13.48 -18.93
C LEU A 162 0.98 14.52 -18.27
N CYS A 163 1.59 15.49 -17.60
CA CYS A 163 0.88 16.48 -16.81
C CYS A 163 1.19 17.92 -17.26
N LYS A 164 0.27 18.85 -16.98
CA LYS A 164 0.61 20.27 -16.93
C LYS A 164 1.61 20.51 -15.80
N SER A 165 2.71 21.20 -16.10
CA SER A 165 3.81 21.38 -15.14
C SER A 165 3.37 22.10 -13.86
N LYS A 166 2.62 23.21 -13.98
CA LYS A 166 2.24 24.04 -12.82
C LYS A 166 1.10 23.43 -12.01
N SER A 167 0.00 23.06 -12.67
CA SER A 167 -1.22 22.62 -11.99
C SER A 167 -1.29 21.13 -11.69
N GLY A 168 -0.44 20.31 -12.32
CA GLY A 168 -0.52 18.85 -12.20
C GLY A 168 -1.75 18.23 -12.86
N TYR A 169 -2.46 18.94 -13.74
CA TYR A 169 -3.56 18.34 -14.53
C TYR A 169 -3.00 17.20 -15.38
N VAL A 170 -3.55 16.00 -15.26
CA VAL A 170 -3.15 14.83 -16.04
C VAL A 170 -3.79 14.92 -17.41
N TYR A 171 -3.00 15.20 -18.44
CA TYR A 171 -3.46 15.31 -19.81
C TYR A 171 -3.56 13.94 -20.48
N ASN A 172 -2.54 13.10 -20.31
CA ASN A 172 -2.48 11.75 -20.89
C ASN A 172 -1.72 10.81 -19.95
N PHE A 173 -1.96 9.51 -20.05
CA PHE A 173 -1.22 8.52 -19.28
C PHE A 173 -1.22 7.13 -19.94
N VAL A 174 -0.20 6.34 -19.64
CA VAL A 174 -0.05 4.96 -20.13
C VAL A 174 0.23 4.02 -18.96
N ILE A 175 -0.59 2.97 -18.81
CA ILE A 175 -0.34 1.90 -17.83
C ILE A 175 0.67 0.92 -18.41
N TYR A 176 1.82 0.79 -17.77
CA TYR A 176 2.88 -0.11 -18.23
C TYR A 176 2.55 -1.57 -17.93
N THR A 177 2.54 -2.39 -18.97
CA THR A 177 2.17 -3.82 -18.91
C THR A 177 3.27 -4.72 -19.45
N GLY A 178 4.51 -4.23 -19.54
CA GLY A 178 5.64 -4.94 -20.14
C GLY A 178 5.53 -4.95 -21.67
N LYS A 179 5.78 -6.10 -22.31
CA LYS A 179 5.69 -6.26 -23.78
C LYS A 179 4.30 -5.95 -24.37
N GLY A 180 3.23 -6.05 -23.58
CA GLY A 180 1.87 -5.74 -24.03
C GLY A 180 1.48 -4.26 -23.88
N THR A 181 2.43 -3.37 -23.60
CA THR A 181 2.13 -1.92 -23.48
C THR A 181 1.80 -1.37 -24.85
N ILE A 182 0.66 -0.69 -24.97
CA ILE A 182 0.23 -0.08 -26.24
C ILE A 182 1.07 1.18 -26.47
N LEU A 183 2.01 1.08 -27.38
CA LEU A 183 2.88 2.16 -27.86
C LEU A 183 2.62 2.36 -29.36
N ASP A 184 3.10 3.47 -29.91
CA ASP A 184 2.91 3.76 -31.33
C ASP A 184 3.85 2.89 -32.19
N PRO A 185 3.33 2.08 -33.13
CA PRO A 185 4.16 1.26 -34.01
C PRO A 185 5.15 2.07 -34.84
N GLU A 186 4.83 3.32 -35.18
CA GLU A 186 5.70 4.22 -35.95
C GLU A 186 7.08 4.40 -35.29
N TYR A 187 7.13 4.37 -33.96
CA TYR A 187 8.35 4.59 -33.19
C TYR A 187 8.99 3.31 -32.67
N SER A 188 8.63 2.13 -33.21
CA SER A 188 9.11 0.83 -32.70
C SER A 188 10.63 0.67 -32.69
N ALA A 189 11.34 1.39 -33.56
CA ALA A 189 12.80 1.40 -33.65
C ALA A 189 13.47 2.19 -32.50
N LEU A 190 12.74 3.07 -31.81
CA LEU A 190 13.29 3.86 -30.70
C LEU A 190 13.36 3.05 -29.40
N PRO A 191 14.18 3.47 -28.42
CA PRO A 191 14.11 2.93 -27.07
C PRO A 191 12.70 3.05 -26.47
N VAL A 192 12.33 2.10 -25.60
CA VAL A 192 10.98 2.07 -24.98
C VAL A 192 10.63 3.37 -24.25
N SER A 193 11.62 4.03 -23.66
CA SER A 193 11.44 5.33 -23.00
C SER A 193 10.99 6.42 -23.99
N SER A 194 11.64 6.50 -25.16
CA SER A 194 11.29 7.41 -26.24
C SER A 194 9.91 7.09 -26.85
N GLN A 195 9.60 5.80 -27.05
CA GLN A 195 8.27 5.37 -27.52
C GLN A 195 7.15 5.82 -26.58
N VAL A 196 7.38 5.73 -25.27
CA VAL A 196 6.43 6.21 -24.26
C VAL A 196 6.22 7.72 -24.36
N VAL A 197 7.31 8.49 -24.53
CA VAL A 197 7.21 9.95 -24.71
C VAL A 197 6.37 10.27 -25.94
N MET A 198 6.71 9.71 -27.10
CA MET A 198 5.98 9.94 -28.34
C MET A 198 4.51 9.55 -28.23
N ARG A 199 4.19 8.42 -27.58
CA ARG A 199 2.81 7.99 -27.33
C ARG A 199 2.02 8.99 -26.48
N LEU A 200 2.66 9.59 -25.47
CA LEU A 200 2.03 10.53 -24.56
C LEU A 200 1.79 11.89 -25.22
N VAL A 201 2.76 12.38 -25.99
CA VAL A 201 2.72 13.73 -26.59
C VAL A 201 2.13 13.77 -28.00
N LYS A 202 1.73 12.65 -28.59
CA LYS A 202 1.23 12.55 -29.97
C LYS A 202 0.29 13.68 -30.41
N LEU A 203 -0.67 14.08 -29.56
CA LEU A 203 -1.64 15.14 -29.87
C LEU A 203 -1.12 16.57 -29.64
N LEU A 204 0.07 16.71 -29.07
CA LEU A 204 0.74 17.96 -28.71
C LEU A 204 2.00 18.23 -29.54
N LEU A 205 2.39 17.30 -30.42
CA LEU A 205 3.47 17.51 -31.37
C LEU A 205 3.19 18.75 -32.22
N ASN A 206 4.25 19.48 -32.56
CA ASN A 206 4.23 20.57 -33.54
C ASN A 206 3.34 21.78 -33.15
N LYS A 207 3.03 21.91 -31.85
CA LYS A 207 2.20 22.98 -31.28
C LYS A 207 2.97 23.94 -30.35
N GLY A 208 4.30 23.87 -30.33
CA GLY A 208 5.15 24.77 -29.54
C GLY A 208 5.19 24.50 -28.02
N TYR A 209 4.81 23.30 -27.58
CA TYR A 209 4.91 22.89 -26.17
C TYR A 209 6.36 22.67 -25.73
N CYS A 210 6.67 23.04 -24.49
CA CYS A 210 7.92 22.74 -23.82
C CYS A 210 7.75 21.53 -22.90
N LEU A 211 8.48 20.46 -23.21
CA LEU A 211 8.39 19.19 -22.50
C LEU A 211 9.58 18.98 -21.57
N THR A 212 9.29 18.91 -20.27
CA THR A 212 10.29 18.58 -19.25
C THR A 212 10.18 17.10 -18.84
N MET A 213 11.30 16.39 -18.85
CA MET A 213 11.36 14.97 -18.52
C MET A 213 12.66 14.58 -17.81
N ASP A 214 12.59 13.50 -17.04
CA ASP A 214 13.74 12.93 -16.31
C ASP A 214 14.75 12.29 -17.28
N ASN A 215 15.98 12.05 -16.80
CA ASN A 215 17.07 11.46 -17.57
C ASN A 215 16.72 10.08 -18.17
N PHE A 216 15.80 9.34 -17.54
CA PHE A 216 15.31 8.05 -18.03
C PHE A 216 14.65 8.14 -19.41
N TYR A 217 14.07 9.30 -19.72
CA TYR A 217 13.36 9.54 -20.98
C TYR A 217 14.22 10.26 -22.01
N ASN A 218 15.19 11.04 -21.54
CA ASN A 218 15.89 12.01 -22.37
C ASN A 218 17.02 11.34 -23.17
N SER A 219 17.02 11.54 -24.49
CA SER A 219 18.10 11.09 -25.38
C SER A 219 18.27 12.06 -26.55
N PRO A 220 19.50 12.21 -27.12
CA PRO A 220 19.72 13.06 -28.28
C PRO A 220 18.78 12.74 -29.45
N GLN A 221 18.60 11.45 -29.76
CA GLN A 221 17.73 11.01 -30.84
C GLN A 221 16.26 11.40 -30.63
N LEU A 222 15.78 11.40 -29.38
CA LEU A 222 14.42 11.84 -29.07
C LEU A 222 14.29 13.36 -29.15
N ALA A 223 15.32 14.10 -28.71
CA ALA A 223 15.34 15.55 -28.83
C ALA A 223 15.30 15.99 -30.30
N ASP A 224 16.05 15.33 -31.17
CA ASP A 224 16.05 15.55 -32.62
C ASP A 224 14.66 15.29 -33.22
N LEU A 225 13.97 14.23 -32.77
CA LEU A 225 12.64 13.87 -33.26
C LEU A 225 11.53 14.84 -32.81
N LEU A 226 11.64 15.41 -31.60
CA LEU A 226 10.64 16.32 -31.04
C LEU A 226 10.79 17.77 -31.54
N GLY A 227 11.94 18.13 -32.10
CA GLY A 227 12.19 19.45 -32.68
C GLY A 227 11.87 19.48 -34.17
N GLU A 228 10.78 20.15 -34.56
CA GLU A 228 10.33 20.23 -35.98
C GLU A 228 11.18 21.17 -36.87
N VAL A 229 12.43 21.45 -36.50
CA VAL A 229 13.35 22.24 -37.34
C VAL A 229 14.59 21.41 -37.66
N ILE A 230 14.64 20.90 -38.89
CA ILE A 230 15.87 20.42 -39.53
C ILE A 230 16.71 21.66 -39.85
N GLY A 231 17.70 21.91 -38.99
CA GLY A 231 18.76 22.89 -39.19
C GLY A 231 19.98 22.45 -38.39
N PHE A 232 20.96 21.87 -39.08
CA PHE A 232 22.24 21.42 -38.50
C PHE A 232 23.02 22.60 -37.91
N GLN A 233 23.65 22.37 -36.74
CA GLN A 233 25.02 22.82 -36.38
C GLN A 233 25.58 22.26 -35.03
N ARG A 234 25.86 20.97 -34.85
CA ARG A 234 24.95 19.89 -35.25
C ARG A 234 23.52 20.09 -34.69
N GLY A 235 23.28 21.20 -33.96
CA GLY A 235 22.14 22.11 -34.14
C GLY A 235 21.18 22.15 -32.95
N LYS A 236 20.91 23.35 -32.41
CA LYS A 236 19.85 23.76 -31.45
C LYS A 236 19.64 22.94 -30.16
N VAL A 237 20.39 21.87 -29.90
CA VAL A 237 20.33 21.08 -28.66
C VAL A 237 21.55 21.39 -27.78
N ALA A 238 21.31 22.00 -26.62
CA ALA A 238 22.31 22.24 -25.59
C ALA A 238 22.40 21.05 -24.63
N VAL A 239 23.59 20.48 -24.52
CA VAL A 239 23.98 19.58 -23.44
C VAL A 239 24.70 20.41 -22.39
N MET A 240 24.22 20.37 -21.14
CA MET A 240 24.80 21.14 -20.03
C MET A 240 25.17 20.21 -18.89
N LYS A 241 26.43 20.25 -18.46
CA LYS A 241 26.90 19.65 -17.22
C LYS A 241 27.06 20.75 -16.18
N TRP A 242 26.33 20.65 -15.07
CA TRP A 242 26.42 21.58 -13.95
C TRP A 242 26.69 20.82 -12.66
N LYS A 243 27.54 21.37 -11.79
CA LYS A 243 27.93 20.75 -10.52
C LYS A 243 27.57 21.67 -9.36
N ASP A 244 26.64 21.21 -8.54
CA ASP A 244 26.40 21.73 -7.19
C ASP A 244 27.14 20.80 -6.20
N LYS A 245 26.43 20.18 -5.25
CA LYS A 245 26.96 19.06 -4.44
C LYS A 245 27.30 17.81 -5.25
N LYS A 246 26.65 17.63 -6.40
CA LYS A 246 26.85 16.52 -7.35
C LYS A 246 26.78 17.04 -8.77
N GLU A 247 27.43 16.32 -9.68
CA GLU A 247 27.35 16.61 -11.11
C GLU A 247 25.98 16.18 -11.66
N ILE A 248 25.37 17.07 -12.44
CA ILE A 248 24.08 16.89 -13.11
C ILE A 248 24.30 17.18 -14.59
N CYS A 249 23.76 16.32 -15.45
CA CYS A 249 23.77 16.52 -16.91
C CYS A 249 22.33 16.71 -17.39
N LEU A 250 22.11 17.78 -18.16
CA LEU A 250 20.80 18.19 -18.69
C LEU A 250 20.91 18.32 -20.21
N LEU A 251 19.84 17.94 -20.91
CA LEU A 251 19.69 18.10 -22.35
C LEU A 251 18.50 19.01 -22.61
N SER A 252 18.67 20.02 -23.46
CA SER A 252 17.63 21.00 -23.78
C SER A 252 17.70 21.43 -25.23
N SER A 253 16.57 21.45 -25.94
CA SER A 253 16.45 22.00 -27.29
C SER A 253 16.07 23.49 -27.33
N ILE A 254 15.87 24.11 -26.16
CA ILE A 254 15.35 25.48 -26.04
C ILE A 254 16.26 26.44 -25.26
N HIS A 255 17.21 25.92 -24.48
CA HIS A 255 18.02 26.71 -23.55
C HIS A 255 19.46 26.80 -24.06
N GLY A 256 20.09 27.98 -23.93
CA GLY A 256 21.54 28.15 -24.02
C GLY A 256 22.25 27.92 -22.68
N VAL A 257 23.52 28.33 -22.60
CA VAL A 257 24.35 28.25 -21.38
C VAL A 257 24.20 29.53 -20.53
N GLU A 258 22.96 29.97 -20.31
CA GLU A 258 22.64 31.15 -19.53
C GLU A 258 22.56 30.83 -18.03
N THR A 259 22.97 31.77 -17.17
CA THR A 259 22.82 31.69 -15.72
C THR A 259 21.81 32.71 -15.20
N VAL A 260 21.18 32.38 -14.07
CA VAL A 260 20.25 33.24 -13.33
C VAL A 260 20.71 33.33 -11.88
N ASN A 261 20.63 34.54 -11.32
CA ASN A 261 20.96 34.81 -9.93
C ASN A 261 19.68 34.77 -9.09
N LEU A 262 19.62 33.90 -8.09
CA LEU A 262 18.48 33.80 -7.17
C LEU A 262 18.88 34.13 -5.73
N GLN A 263 18.04 34.87 -5.03
CA GLN A 263 18.17 35.11 -3.60
C GLN A 263 17.58 33.93 -2.81
N LYS A 264 18.39 33.27 -1.97
CA LYS A 264 17.93 32.18 -1.10
C LYS A 264 18.59 32.31 0.27
N ARG A 265 17.79 32.48 1.33
CA ARG A 265 18.26 32.68 2.72
C ARG A 265 19.26 33.83 2.88
N GLY A 266 19.09 34.92 2.11
CA GLY A 266 19.97 36.09 2.16
C GLY A 266 21.23 36.01 1.29
N GLU A 267 21.50 34.87 0.65
CA GLU A 267 22.63 34.70 -0.28
C GLU A 267 22.17 34.70 -1.74
N THR A 268 22.97 35.33 -2.62
CA THR A 268 22.76 35.27 -4.08
C THR A 268 23.41 34.01 -4.64
N ILE A 269 22.60 33.04 -5.05
CA ILE A 269 23.05 31.81 -5.68
C ILE A 269 22.91 31.95 -7.19
N SER A 270 24.03 31.90 -7.91
CA SER A 270 24.03 31.81 -9.38
C SER A 270 23.88 30.34 -9.81
N LYS A 271 22.87 30.04 -10.63
CA LYS A 271 22.69 28.71 -11.23
C LYS A 271 22.22 28.83 -12.68
N PRO A 272 22.44 27.80 -13.52
CA PRO A 272 21.98 27.84 -14.90
C PRO A 272 20.45 28.00 -14.99
N LYS A 273 20.00 28.82 -15.94
CA LYS A 273 18.58 29.03 -16.22
C LYS A 273 17.84 27.72 -16.50
N LEU A 274 18.47 26.84 -17.28
CA LEU A 274 18.00 25.48 -17.55
C LEU A 274 17.72 24.68 -16.26
N VAL A 275 18.60 24.76 -15.26
CA VAL A 275 18.42 24.08 -13.97
C VAL A 275 17.25 24.70 -13.20
N HIS A 276 17.09 26.02 -13.25
CA HIS A 276 15.98 26.70 -12.62
C HIS A 276 14.63 26.30 -13.23
N GLU A 277 14.49 26.39 -14.55
CA GLU A 277 13.24 26.04 -15.24
C GLU A 277 12.90 24.55 -15.13
N TYR A 278 13.90 23.67 -15.14
CA TYR A 278 13.70 22.23 -14.89
C TYR A 278 13.05 21.99 -13.53
N ASN A 279 13.57 22.62 -12.46
CA ASN A 279 13.04 22.46 -11.12
C ASN A 279 11.59 22.99 -10.99
N ASP A 280 11.27 24.08 -11.69
CA ASP A 280 9.94 24.67 -11.65
C ASP A 280 8.90 23.82 -12.40
N THR A 281 9.33 23.12 -13.45
CA THR A 281 8.44 22.42 -14.37
C THR A 281 8.27 20.91 -14.12
N MET A 282 9.25 20.24 -13.51
CA MET A 282 9.22 18.77 -13.29
C MET A 282 8.23 18.32 -12.21
N GLY A 283 7.88 19.19 -11.25
CA GLY A 283 7.05 18.80 -10.10
C GLY A 283 5.58 18.44 -10.43
N GLY A 284 5.14 18.55 -11.69
CA GLY A 284 3.74 18.32 -12.07
C GLY A 284 3.23 16.92 -11.74
N VAL A 285 4.03 15.88 -11.99
CA VAL A 285 3.67 14.48 -11.65
C VAL A 285 3.77 14.24 -10.14
N ASP A 286 4.78 14.78 -9.48
CA ASP A 286 4.95 14.64 -8.03
C ASP A 286 3.80 15.29 -7.24
N ARG A 287 3.25 16.42 -7.73
CA ARG A 287 2.03 17.02 -7.17
C ARG A 287 0.85 16.06 -7.24
N VAL A 288 0.64 15.39 -8.37
CA VAL A 288 -0.41 14.37 -8.51
C VAL A 288 -0.18 13.23 -7.51
N ASP A 289 1.03 12.66 -7.47
CA ASP A 289 1.38 11.58 -6.54
C ASP A 289 1.13 11.98 -5.07
N GLN A 290 1.49 13.20 -4.69
CA GLN A 290 1.28 13.74 -3.35
C GLN A 290 -0.22 13.85 -3.01
N HIS A 291 -1.02 14.43 -3.90
CA HIS A 291 -2.47 14.56 -3.68
C HIS A 291 -3.20 13.22 -3.64
N LEU A 292 -2.76 12.23 -4.41
CA LEU A 292 -3.32 10.88 -4.40
C LEU A 292 -2.93 10.08 -3.14
N ALA A 293 -1.77 10.35 -2.57
CA ALA A 293 -1.28 9.66 -1.37
C ALA A 293 -2.09 10.01 -0.11
N ASP A 294 -2.52 11.27 0.00
CA ASP A 294 -3.22 11.78 1.19
C ASP A 294 -4.57 11.06 1.41
N TYR A 295 -5.32 10.83 0.34
CA TYR A 295 -6.67 10.26 0.42
C TYR A 295 -6.91 9.11 -0.55
N THR A 296 -5.96 8.17 -0.59
CA THR A 296 -6.01 6.98 -1.45
C THR A 296 -7.28 6.15 -1.25
N LEU A 297 -8.04 5.90 -2.32
CA LEU A 297 -9.21 5.00 -2.32
C LEU A 297 -8.86 3.50 -2.34
N PRO A 298 -7.85 3.02 -3.11
CA PRO A 298 -7.47 1.62 -3.09
C PRO A 298 -7.13 1.09 -1.69
N ARG A 299 -7.99 0.22 -1.15
CA ARG A 299 -7.72 -0.48 0.12
C ARG A 299 -6.64 -1.55 -0.06
N LYS A 300 -5.75 -1.63 0.92
CA LYS A 300 -4.60 -2.55 0.93
C LYS A 300 -4.99 -4.01 0.68
N ARG A 301 -6.10 -4.45 1.30
CA ARG A 301 -6.58 -5.85 1.28
C ARG A 301 -7.33 -6.28 0.00
N SER A 302 -7.67 -5.38 -0.93
CA SER A 302 -8.38 -5.79 -2.15
C SER A 302 -7.50 -6.68 -3.04
N LYS A 303 -8.00 -7.85 -3.43
CA LYS A 303 -7.27 -8.83 -4.24
C LYS A 303 -7.44 -8.63 -5.75
N LYS A 304 -8.54 -7.99 -6.18
CA LYS A 304 -8.87 -7.81 -7.61
C LYS A 304 -8.15 -6.57 -8.17
N TYR A 305 -7.21 -6.77 -9.10
CA TYR A 305 -6.36 -5.70 -9.64
C TYR A 305 -7.14 -4.62 -10.38
N TYR A 306 -8.10 -5.02 -11.22
CA TYR A 306 -8.88 -4.10 -12.07
C TYR A 306 -9.73 -3.11 -11.25
N LYS A 307 -10.24 -3.53 -10.09
CA LYS A 307 -10.93 -2.63 -9.14
C LYS A 307 -9.97 -1.60 -8.54
N LYS A 308 -8.71 -1.98 -8.26
CA LYS A 308 -7.70 -1.05 -7.77
C LYS A 308 -7.33 -0.01 -8.83
N ILE A 309 -7.16 -0.45 -10.07
CA ILE A 309 -6.93 0.46 -11.21
C ILE A 309 -8.13 1.41 -11.33
N PHE A 310 -9.37 0.92 -11.34
CA PHE A 310 -10.56 1.76 -11.40
C PHE A 310 -10.58 2.86 -10.35
N PHE A 311 -10.37 2.54 -9.07
CA PHE A 311 -10.40 3.56 -8.01
C PHE A 311 -9.24 4.56 -8.12
N HIS A 312 -8.09 4.14 -8.64
CA HIS A 312 -7.01 5.08 -8.96
C HIS A 312 -7.38 6.01 -10.12
N LEU A 313 -7.96 5.47 -11.19
CA LEU A 313 -8.46 6.27 -12.31
C LEU A 313 -9.55 7.25 -11.88
N PHE A 314 -10.41 6.84 -10.95
CA PHE A 314 -11.41 7.70 -10.34
C PHE A 314 -10.77 8.82 -9.50
N ASP A 315 -9.72 8.53 -8.73
CA ASP A 315 -8.96 9.57 -8.01
C ASP A 315 -8.26 10.55 -8.98
N LEU A 316 -7.72 10.07 -10.12
CA LEU A 316 -7.17 10.93 -11.17
C LEU A 316 -8.23 11.83 -11.80
N ALA A 317 -9.42 11.29 -12.07
CA ALA A 317 -10.53 12.07 -12.61
C ALA A 317 -10.97 13.17 -11.65
N LEU A 318 -11.03 12.87 -10.34
CA LEU A 318 -11.36 13.83 -9.31
C LEU A 318 -10.28 14.90 -9.12
N TRP A 319 -9.00 14.54 -9.27
CA TRP A 319 -7.92 15.51 -9.28
C TRP A 319 -8.02 16.45 -10.49
N ASN A 320 -8.23 15.90 -11.68
CA ASN A 320 -8.42 16.71 -12.89
C ASN A 320 -9.63 17.64 -12.77
N SER A 321 -10.75 17.17 -12.20
CA SER A 321 -11.93 18.02 -11.99
C SER A 321 -11.65 19.14 -10.99
N PHE A 322 -10.90 18.87 -9.92
CA PHE A 322 -10.45 19.89 -8.97
C PHE A 322 -9.56 20.94 -9.64
N VAL A 323 -8.57 20.51 -10.44
CA VAL A 323 -7.69 21.45 -11.15
C VAL A 323 -8.48 22.35 -12.12
N LEU A 324 -9.51 21.81 -12.78
CA LEU A 324 -10.41 22.61 -13.62
C LEU A 324 -11.24 23.59 -12.78
N TYR A 325 -11.79 23.16 -11.65
CA TYR A 325 -12.54 24.00 -10.72
C TYR A 325 -11.69 25.17 -10.17
N SER A 326 -10.45 24.89 -9.75
CA SER A 326 -9.52 25.94 -9.31
C SER A 326 -9.18 26.91 -10.46
N LYS A 327 -9.09 26.42 -11.70
CA LYS A 327 -8.86 27.27 -12.88
C LYS A 327 -10.03 28.21 -13.16
N THR A 328 -11.26 27.80 -12.86
CA THR A 328 -12.46 28.64 -13.00
C THR A 328 -12.69 29.61 -11.84
N GLY A 329 -11.72 29.75 -10.92
CA GLY A 329 -11.81 30.67 -9.77
C GLY A 329 -12.26 30.02 -8.46
N GLY A 330 -12.34 28.69 -8.40
CA GLY A 330 -12.68 27.96 -7.17
C GLY A 330 -11.62 28.15 -6.07
N ALA A 331 -12.06 28.60 -4.88
CA ALA A 331 -11.18 28.94 -3.76
C ALA A 331 -11.03 27.81 -2.72
N GLU A 332 -11.85 26.76 -2.80
CA GLU A 332 -11.81 25.64 -1.87
C GLU A 332 -10.48 24.89 -1.90
N THR A 333 -10.06 24.41 -0.74
CA THR A 333 -9.00 23.41 -0.65
C THR A 333 -9.42 22.11 -1.32
N ALA A 334 -8.43 21.30 -1.69
CA ALA A 334 -8.70 20.02 -2.31
C ALA A 334 -9.48 19.06 -1.37
N LEU A 335 -9.48 19.24 -0.05
CA LEU A 335 -10.28 18.44 0.87
C LEU A 335 -11.74 18.88 0.87
N GLU A 336 -11.99 20.19 0.95
CA GLU A 336 -13.33 20.79 0.91
C GLU A 336 -14.04 20.40 -0.39
N TYR A 337 -13.38 20.61 -1.53
CA TYR A 337 -13.92 20.20 -2.84
C TYR A 337 -14.34 18.72 -2.89
N ARG A 338 -13.57 17.83 -2.23
CA ARG A 338 -13.91 16.39 -2.17
C ARG A 338 -15.13 16.13 -1.30
N MET A 339 -15.29 16.88 -0.20
CA MET A 339 -16.46 16.80 0.67
C MET A 339 -17.69 17.35 -0.06
N ASP A 340 -17.56 18.45 -0.80
CA ASP A 340 -18.66 19.06 -1.55
C ASP A 340 -19.14 18.17 -2.69
N ILE A 341 -18.23 17.50 -3.41
CA ILE A 341 -18.63 16.48 -4.39
C ILE A 341 -19.44 15.34 -3.74
N VAL A 342 -19.06 14.89 -2.55
CA VAL A 342 -19.82 13.86 -1.82
C VAL A 342 -21.20 14.41 -1.44
N LYS A 343 -21.25 15.64 -0.90
CA LYS A 343 -22.49 16.31 -0.50
C LYS A 343 -23.46 16.47 -1.68
N LEU A 344 -23.00 17.03 -2.81
CA LEU A 344 -23.79 17.24 -4.02
C LEU A 344 -24.31 15.92 -4.63
N ILE A 345 -23.51 14.86 -4.60
CA ILE A 345 -23.96 13.53 -5.04
C ILE A 345 -25.07 13.01 -4.11
N MET A 346 -24.92 13.18 -2.80
CA MET A 346 -25.93 12.71 -1.85
C MET A 346 -27.22 13.51 -1.99
N GLU A 347 -27.15 14.85 -2.04
CA GLU A 347 -28.34 15.70 -2.21
C GLU A 347 -29.12 15.39 -3.49
N LYS A 348 -28.42 15.10 -4.59
CA LYS A 348 -29.06 14.86 -5.89
C LYS A 348 -29.62 13.45 -6.06
N TYR A 349 -28.92 12.43 -5.55
CA TYR A 349 -29.19 11.03 -5.89
C TYR A 349 -29.64 10.17 -4.69
N HIS A 350 -29.42 10.61 -3.45
CA HIS A 350 -29.88 9.87 -2.27
C HIS A 350 -31.37 10.13 -2.03
N HIS A 351 -32.19 9.16 -2.41
CA HIS A 351 -33.64 9.14 -2.14
C HIS A 351 -33.98 8.19 -0.99
N SER A 352 -35.18 8.34 -0.42
CA SER A 352 -35.67 7.58 0.75
C SER A 352 -35.63 6.06 0.55
N GLU A 353 -35.77 5.58 -0.69
CA GLU A 353 -35.68 4.17 -1.08
C GLU A 353 -34.29 3.53 -0.90
N PHE A 354 -33.23 4.33 -0.73
CA PHE A 354 -31.87 3.85 -0.46
C PHE A 354 -31.52 3.84 1.03
N CYS A 355 -32.38 4.41 1.88
CA CYS A 355 -32.19 4.39 3.32
C CYS A 355 -32.18 2.94 3.83
N SER A 356 -31.20 2.59 4.68
CA SER A 356 -31.29 1.31 5.38
C SER A 356 -32.55 1.35 6.23
N ALA A 357 -33.51 0.46 5.97
CA ALA A 357 -34.63 0.25 6.89
C ALA A 357 -34.02 -0.08 8.26
N THR A 358 -34.01 0.90 9.16
CA THR A 358 -33.79 0.65 10.56
C THR A 358 -34.92 -0.26 10.98
N GLY A 359 -34.60 -1.54 11.25
CA GLY A 359 -35.53 -2.39 11.96
C GLY A 359 -36.05 -1.62 13.17
N ARG A 360 -37.35 -1.73 13.43
CA ARG A 360 -38.06 -1.03 14.51
C ARG A 360 -37.16 -0.94 15.75
N PRO A 361 -36.89 0.26 16.30
CA PRO A 361 -36.17 0.36 17.56
C PRO A 361 -36.79 -0.61 18.55
N SER A 362 -35.95 -1.42 19.21
CA SER A 362 -36.44 -2.26 20.28
C SER A 362 -37.02 -1.34 21.34
N VAL A 363 -38.34 -1.36 21.51
CA VAL A 363 -39.02 -0.69 22.63
C VAL A 363 -38.66 -1.38 23.96
N ILE A 364 -38.08 -2.58 23.87
CA ILE A 364 -37.62 -3.37 25.00
C ILE A 364 -36.20 -2.88 25.35
N PRO A 365 -35.96 -2.41 26.60
CA PRO A 365 -34.62 -2.11 27.09
C PRO A 365 -33.68 -3.30 26.85
N THR A 366 -32.43 -3.01 26.51
CA THR A 366 -31.40 -4.05 26.35
C THR A 366 -31.43 -4.97 27.57
N PRO A 367 -31.67 -6.29 27.42
CA PRO A 367 -31.77 -7.16 28.58
C PRO A 367 -30.48 -7.06 29.40
N LEU A 368 -30.62 -6.74 30.70
CA LEU A 368 -29.55 -6.52 31.70
C LEU A 368 -28.45 -7.60 31.71
N ARG A 369 -28.74 -8.77 31.13
CA ARG A 369 -27.78 -9.83 30.80
C ARG A 369 -26.54 -9.34 30.03
N LEU A 370 -26.62 -8.27 29.26
CA LEU A 370 -25.51 -7.79 28.41
C LEU A 370 -24.66 -6.68 29.06
N THR A 371 -25.10 -6.12 30.19
CA THR A 371 -24.39 -5.02 30.88
C THR A 371 -23.87 -5.42 32.27
N GLY A 372 -24.42 -6.46 32.90
CA GLY A 372 -23.93 -6.94 34.20
C GLY A 372 -22.57 -7.65 34.12
N ARG A 373 -21.57 -7.19 34.88
CA ARG A 373 -20.33 -7.96 35.12
C ARG A 373 -20.70 -9.18 35.98
N HIS A 374 -20.69 -10.37 35.38
CA HIS A 374 -20.96 -11.63 36.09
C HIS A 374 -19.66 -12.26 36.57
N PHE A 375 -19.41 -12.22 37.88
CA PHE A 375 -18.27 -12.90 38.50
C PHE A 375 -18.67 -14.31 38.98
N PRO A 376 -17.83 -15.34 38.79
CA PRO A 376 -18.07 -16.67 39.35
C PRO A 376 -17.90 -16.64 40.88
N GLU A 377 -18.89 -17.16 41.63
CA GLU A 377 -18.84 -17.25 43.09
C GLU A 377 -19.11 -18.69 43.53
N TYR A 378 -18.48 -19.14 44.62
CA TYR A 378 -18.70 -20.46 45.18
C TYR A 378 -20.11 -20.58 45.79
N ILE A 379 -20.73 -21.76 45.67
CA ILE A 379 -22.01 -22.05 46.32
C ILE A 379 -21.72 -22.31 47.81
N PRO A 380 -22.24 -21.48 48.73
CA PRO A 380 -22.02 -21.69 50.15
C PRO A 380 -22.66 -23.00 50.62
N GLY A 381 -22.02 -23.67 51.58
CA GLY A 381 -22.55 -24.88 52.21
C GLY A 381 -23.86 -24.61 52.96
N THR A 382 -24.68 -25.65 53.07
CA THR A 382 -25.87 -25.65 53.92
C THR A 382 -25.68 -26.68 55.03
N GLU A 383 -26.40 -26.56 56.14
CA GLU A 383 -26.30 -27.51 57.28
C GLU A 383 -26.47 -28.98 56.87
N LYS A 384 -27.22 -29.26 55.79
CA LYS A 384 -27.43 -30.61 55.25
C LYS A 384 -26.35 -31.07 54.25
N LYS A 385 -25.53 -30.16 53.70
CA LYS A 385 -24.52 -30.48 52.67
C LYS A 385 -23.41 -29.42 52.63
N ASN A 386 -22.21 -29.78 53.06
CA ASN A 386 -21.05 -28.87 53.14
C ASN A 386 -20.55 -28.41 51.75
N ASN A 387 -20.64 -29.27 50.73
CA ASN A 387 -20.10 -29.00 49.39
C ASN A 387 -21.18 -29.12 48.29
N PRO A 388 -22.15 -28.19 48.21
CA PRO A 388 -23.22 -28.28 47.23
C PRO A 388 -22.72 -27.98 45.81
N THR A 389 -23.13 -28.83 44.87
CA THR A 389 -22.88 -28.70 43.43
C THR A 389 -24.18 -28.38 42.68
N ARG A 390 -24.08 -27.65 41.57
CA ARG A 390 -25.19 -27.39 40.64
C ARG A 390 -24.79 -27.71 39.20
N GLN A 391 -25.77 -28.07 38.38
CA GLN A 391 -25.54 -28.37 36.97
C GLN A 391 -25.01 -27.13 36.23
N CYS A 392 -23.88 -27.27 35.54
CA CYS A 392 -23.27 -26.15 34.82
C CYS A 392 -24.06 -25.83 33.53
N ALA A 393 -24.61 -24.61 33.43
CA ALA A 393 -25.40 -24.19 32.26
C ALA A 393 -24.61 -24.18 30.94
N MET A 394 -23.28 -24.03 30.99
CA MET A 394 -22.40 -24.09 29.80
C MET A 394 -22.26 -25.51 29.26
N TYR A 395 -22.21 -26.52 30.14
CA TYR A 395 -22.03 -27.93 29.77
C TYR A 395 -23.35 -28.71 29.69
N ALA A 396 -24.47 -28.16 30.19
CA ALA A 396 -25.78 -28.80 30.14
C ALA A 396 -26.30 -29.11 28.72
N ARG A 397 -25.66 -28.55 27.68
CA ARG A 397 -25.97 -28.78 26.27
C ARG A 397 -25.00 -29.74 25.55
N VAL A 398 -23.92 -30.16 26.21
CA VAL A 398 -22.91 -31.03 25.62
C VAL A 398 -23.40 -32.48 25.68
N ARG A 399 -23.33 -33.16 24.53
CA ARG A 399 -23.68 -34.58 24.36
C ARG A 399 -22.41 -35.36 24.02
N ASP A 400 -22.36 -36.63 24.43
CA ASP A 400 -21.27 -37.52 24.03
C ASP A 400 -21.40 -37.96 22.56
N GLY A 401 -20.42 -38.73 22.08
CA GLY A 401 -20.40 -39.25 20.70
C GLY A 401 -21.59 -40.15 20.33
N HIS A 402 -22.39 -40.58 21.33
CA HIS A 402 -23.61 -41.37 21.15
C HIS A 402 -24.90 -40.55 21.41
N GLY A 403 -24.78 -39.23 21.57
CA GLY A 403 -25.91 -38.31 21.68
C GLY A 403 -26.56 -38.21 23.06
N LYS A 404 -25.99 -38.84 24.11
CA LYS A 404 -26.48 -38.77 25.49
C LYS A 404 -25.96 -37.50 26.18
N LYS A 405 -26.82 -36.82 26.95
CA LYS A 405 -26.45 -35.57 27.64
C LYS A 405 -25.40 -35.85 28.72
N ILE A 406 -24.27 -35.16 28.66
CA ILE A 406 -23.21 -35.26 29.67
C ILE A 406 -23.58 -34.34 30.84
N ARG A 407 -23.81 -34.92 32.03
CA ARG A 407 -24.10 -34.15 33.24
C ARG A 407 -22.77 -33.81 33.95
N ARG A 408 -22.35 -32.55 33.88
CA ARG A 408 -21.24 -32.02 34.70
C ARG A 408 -21.78 -31.04 35.74
N GLU A 409 -21.48 -31.31 37.00
CA GLU A 409 -21.87 -30.47 38.13
C GLU A 409 -20.67 -29.62 38.58
N SER A 410 -20.93 -28.41 39.07
CA SER A 410 -19.92 -27.45 39.53
C SER A 410 -20.33 -26.82 40.86
N ARG A 411 -19.34 -26.48 41.69
CA ARG A 411 -19.53 -25.76 42.96
C ARG A 411 -19.61 -24.24 42.81
N ILE A 412 -19.65 -23.73 41.57
CA ILE A 412 -19.60 -22.30 41.27
C ILE A 412 -20.93 -21.87 40.64
N ARG A 413 -21.56 -20.83 41.20
CA ARG A 413 -22.79 -20.20 40.68
C ARG A 413 -22.51 -18.77 40.19
N ARG A 414 -23.43 -18.23 39.38
CA ARG A 414 -23.43 -16.81 39.00
C ARG A 414 -24.19 -16.01 40.04
N LYS A 415 -23.57 -14.99 40.62
CA LYS A 415 -24.26 -13.98 41.44
C LYS A 415 -24.84 -12.91 40.52
N HIS A 416 -26.12 -12.59 40.70
CA HIS A 416 -26.74 -11.38 40.15
C HIS A 416 -26.71 -10.32 41.25
N VAL A 417 -26.07 -9.19 41.01
CA VAL A 417 -26.17 -8.02 41.89
C VAL A 417 -27.57 -7.44 41.69
N ARG A 418 -28.42 -7.48 42.72
CA ARG A 418 -29.61 -6.61 42.80
C ARG A 418 -29.14 -5.28 43.38
N CYS A 419 -29.43 -4.18 42.69
CA CYS A 419 -29.42 -2.87 43.32
C CYS A 419 -30.71 -2.74 44.14
N GLU A 420 -30.59 -2.50 45.44
CA GLU A 420 -31.64 -1.89 46.25
C GLU A 420 -31.10 -0.53 46.73
N GLU A 421 -31.94 0.49 46.61
CA GLU A 421 -31.70 1.86 47.06
C GLU A 421 -31.85 1.97 48.59
N SER A 422 -30.97 2.68 49.28
CA SER A 422 -31.28 3.87 50.10
C SER A 422 -30.12 4.32 51.03
N PHE A 423 -29.81 5.62 50.94
CA PHE A 423 -29.36 6.60 51.95
C PHE A 423 -28.24 6.28 52.97
N ALA A 424 -27.15 7.08 52.93
CA ALA A 424 -26.81 8.13 53.90
C ALA A 424 -25.41 8.70 53.58
N GLY A 425 -25.24 10.01 53.73
CA GLY A 425 -24.14 10.77 53.15
C GLY A 425 -22.78 10.69 53.85
N SER A 426 -21.79 11.24 53.15
CA SER A 426 -20.71 12.05 53.69
C SER A 426 -20.11 12.81 52.52
N ASP A 427 -20.16 14.14 52.64
CA ASP A 427 -19.50 15.08 51.74
C ASP A 427 -18.01 14.77 51.67
N ASP A 428 -17.48 14.65 50.45
CA ASP A 428 -16.08 14.90 50.15
C ASP A 428 -16.04 15.55 48.77
N GLU A 429 -15.97 16.89 48.79
CA GLU A 429 -15.67 17.73 47.64
C GLU A 429 -14.29 17.35 47.10
N ILE A 430 -14.25 16.78 45.89
CA ILE A 430 -12.99 16.68 45.14
C ILE A 430 -12.81 17.99 44.37
N TYR A 431 -12.03 18.85 44.99
CA TYR A 431 -11.43 20.07 44.45
C TYR A 431 -10.76 19.83 43.10
N ILE A 432 -11.18 20.58 42.08
CA ILE A 432 -10.51 20.68 40.77
C ILE A 432 -9.69 21.99 40.81
N PRO A 433 -8.34 21.96 40.81
CA PRO A 433 -7.57 23.18 40.69
C PRO A 433 -7.70 23.72 39.27
N SER A 434 -8.09 24.99 39.16
CA SER A 434 -8.01 25.79 37.94
C SER A 434 -6.56 26.13 37.59
N ASP A 435 -6.27 26.15 36.29
CA ASP A 435 -5.03 26.65 35.70
C ASP A 435 -4.81 28.12 36.10
N GLU A 436 -3.96 28.38 37.09
CA GLU A 436 -3.08 29.56 37.19
C GLU A 436 -2.22 29.44 38.47
N ASP A 437 -0.98 29.90 38.36
CA ASP A 437 0.09 29.95 39.37
C ASP A 437 0.74 28.62 39.79
N LEU A 438 1.91 28.34 39.19
CA LEU A 438 3.11 27.86 39.88
C LEU A 438 4.32 28.02 38.93
N THR A 439 4.86 29.23 38.90
CA THR A 439 6.26 29.49 38.53
C THR A 439 7.12 29.24 39.77
N SER A 440 7.97 28.22 39.75
CA SER A 440 9.33 28.23 40.31
C SER A 440 9.92 26.82 40.44
N SER A 441 11.22 26.77 40.16
CA SER A 441 12.21 25.79 40.61
C SER A 441 11.92 24.31 40.33
N VAL A 442 12.46 23.83 39.21
CA VAL A 442 12.99 22.45 39.15
C VAL A 442 14.47 22.54 38.79
N ASP A 443 15.24 21.91 39.66
CA ASP A 443 16.68 21.83 39.69
C ASP A 443 17.29 21.30 38.40
N SER A 444 18.49 21.83 38.14
CA SER A 444 19.44 21.38 37.14
C SER A 444 19.94 19.97 37.46
N GLU A 445 19.29 18.94 36.91
CA GLU A 445 19.94 17.65 36.68
C GLU A 445 20.48 17.60 35.25
N SER A 446 21.81 17.65 35.17
CA SER A 446 22.60 17.47 33.97
C SER A 446 22.56 16.00 33.53
N ASP A 447 21.51 15.60 32.82
CA ASP A 447 21.53 14.35 32.07
C ASP A 447 22.13 14.60 30.68
N SER A 448 23.39 14.21 30.56
CA SER A 448 24.10 14.08 29.29
C SER A 448 23.49 12.93 28.48
N GLU A 449 22.35 13.18 27.83
CA GLU A 449 21.86 12.31 26.76
C GLU A 449 22.78 12.48 25.53
N SER A 450 23.71 11.52 25.40
CA SER A 450 24.45 11.27 24.17
C SER A 450 23.48 10.89 23.04
N ASN A 451 22.96 11.90 22.36
CA ASN A 451 22.26 11.77 21.09
C ASN A 451 23.27 11.38 20.00
N GLU A 452 23.64 10.09 19.93
CA GLU A 452 24.30 9.54 18.75
C GLU A 452 23.26 9.21 17.68
N SER A 453 22.91 10.22 16.89
CA SER A 453 22.38 10.01 15.56
C SER A 453 23.47 9.42 14.65
N ILE A 454 23.58 8.09 14.60
CA ILE A 454 24.52 7.44 13.67
C ILE A 454 23.92 7.43 12.26
N ALA A 455 23.98 8.60 11.61
CA ALA A 455 23.79 8.76 10.18
C ALA A 455 25.14 9.14 9.55
N GLY A 456 25.86 8.12 9.10
CA GLY A 456 26.95 8.27 8.14
C GLY A 456 28.34 8.35 8.75
N LYS A 457 29.11 7.27 8.55
CA LYS A 457 30.58 7.19 8.67
C LYS A 457 31.17 7.88 9.90
N THR A 458 31.12 7.19 11.03
CA THR A 458 32.06 7.43 12.14
C THR A 458 32.80 6.15 12.47
N GLU A 459 34.06 6.31 12.84
CA GLU A 459 35.06 5.27 13.07
C GLU A 459 34.66 4.38 14.25
N THR A 460 34.03 3.24 13.98
CA THR A 460 33.80 2.19 15.00
C THR A 460 34.98 1.23 14.99
N GLY A 461 35.69 1.14 16.11
CA GLY A 461 36.92 0.35 16.32
C GLY A 461 36.93 -1.04 15.68
N GLY A 462 37.42 -1.10 14.44
CA GLY A 462 37.69 -2.33 13.68
C GLY A 462 36.49 -3.23 13.32
N LYS A 463 35.25 -2.93 13.76
CA LYS A 463 34.06 -3.75 13.48
C LYS A 463 33.08 -3.04 12.54
N ASP A 464 32.61 -3.76 11.52
CA ASP A 464 31.61 -3.30 10.54
C ASP A 464 30.28 -2.89 11.24
N LEU A 465 29.64 -1.82 10.75
CA LEU A 465 28.41 -1.24 11.30
C LEU A 465 27.30 -2.29 11.44
N ALA A 466 27.17 -3.17 10.45
CA ALA A 466 26.18 -4.24 10.47
C ALA A 466 26.41 -5.23 11.62
N THR A 467 27.66 -5.58 11.89
CA THR A 467 28.07 -6.48 12.99
C THR A 467 27.76 -5.84 14.35
N HIS A 468 28.08 -4.56 14.52
CA HIS A 468 27.80 -3.83 15.75
C HIS A 468 26.30 -3.76 16.06
N VAL A 469 25.48 -3.39 15.06
CA VAL A 469 24.01 -3.33 15.19
C VAL A 469 23.44 -4.68 15.60
N VAL A 470 23.88 -5.78 14.97
CA VAL A 470 23.38 -7.13 15.31
C VAL A 470 23.73 -7.51 16.74
N LEU A 471 24.99 -7.33 17.15
CA LEU A 471 25.44 -7.73 18.49
C LEU A 471 24.76 -6.91 19.58
N ASN A 472 24.51 -5.61 19.35
CA ASN A 472 23.78 -4.77 20.29
C ASN A 472 22.31 -5.15 20.40
N LEU A 473 21.60 -5.30 19.27
CA LEU A 473 20.19 -5.68 19.27
C LEU A 473 19.95 -7.08 19.85
N CYS A 474 20.95 -7.97 19.74
CA CYS A 474 20.86 -9.33 20.24
C CYS A 474 21.48 -9.52 21.63
N LYS A 475 22.00 -8.47 22.30
CA LYS A 475 22.83 -8.59 23.52
C LYS A 475 22.27 -9.57 24.56
N ASP A 476 20.97 -9.49 24.83
CA ASP A 476 20.28 -10.32 25.85
C ASP A 476 19.82 -11.68 25.32
N TYR A 477 19.95 -11.92 24.01
CA TYR A 477 19.52 -13.13 23.32
C TYR A 477 20.67 -14.02 22.85
N LEU A 478 21.90 -13.52 22.94
CA LEU A 478 23.13 -14.27 22.66
C LEU A 478 23.28 -15.42 23.67
N ASP A 479 24.16 -16.37 23.34
CA ASP A 479 24.53 -17.52 24.18
C ASP A 479 23.39 -18.50 24.50
N SER A 480 22.22 -18.33 23.89
CA SER A 480 20.98 -19.05 24.22
C SER A 480 20.62 -20.18 23.24
N GLY A 481 21.52 -20.56 22.32
CA GLY A 481 21.25 -21.60 21.31
C GLY A 481 20.27 -21.17 20.21
N ARG A 482 19.94 -19.88 20.11
CA ARG A 482 18.96 -19.36 19.14
C ARG A 482 19.55 -19.30 17.74
N ILE A 483 18.68 -19.35 16.73
CA ILE A 483 19.03 -19.10 15.34
C ILE A 483 18.59 -17.68 14.94
N LEU A 484 19.56 -16.80 14.73
CA LEU A 484 19.38 -15.47 14.18
C LEU A 484 19.21 -15.53 12.65
N ILE A 485 18.13 -14.93 12.15
CA ILE A 485 17.82 -14.88 10.73
C ILE A 485 18.02 -13.46 10.19
N THR A 486 18.91 -13.30 9.20
CA THR A 486 19.28 -11.97 8.67
C THR A 486 19.10 -11.83 7.15
N ASP A 487 18.80 -10.61 6.69
CA ASP A 487 18.93 -10.26 5.27
C ASP A 487 20.40 -9.95 4.92
N ASN A 488 20.71 -9.92 3.64
CA ASN A 488 22.05 -9.77 3.08
C ASN A 488 22.82 -8.51 3.46
N PHE A 489 22.16 -7.52 4.06
CA PHE A 489 22.84 -6.34 4.61
C PHE A 489 23.59 -6.68 5.91
N TYR A 490 23.03 -7.59 6.73
CA TYR A 490 23.59 -7.94 8.03
C TYR A 490 24.42 -9.23 8.00
N THR A 491 24.28 -10.05 6.96
CA THR A 491 24.96 -11.35 6.87
C THR A 491 26.40 -11.20 6.35
N ASN A 492 27.38 -11.50 7.20
CA ASN A 492 28.80 -11.63 6.83
C ASN A 492 29.47 -12.77 7.62
N ILE A 493 30.62 -13.25 7.14
CA ILE A 493 31.34 -14.40 7.72
C ILE A 493 31.91 -14.08 9.12
N PRO A 494 32.54 -12.91 9.36
CA PRO A 494 33.09 -12.61 10.68
C PRO A 494 32.01 -12.56 11.77
N LEU A 495 30.85 -11.97 11.48
CA LEU A 495 29.70 -11.99 12.39
C LEU A 495 29.20 -13.42 12.62
N ALA A 496 29.16 -14.26 11.60
CA ALA A 496 28.73 -15.65 11.76
C ALA A 496 29.67 -16.44 12.68
N HIS A 497 30.99 -16.24 12.58
CA HIS A 497 31.96 -16.83 13.52
C HIS A 497 31.72 -16.35 14.95
N GLU A 498 31.53 -15.05 15.13
CA GLU A 498 31.32 -14.47 16.46
C GLU A 498 30.02 -14.94 17.11
N LEU A 499 28.92 -14.99 16.34
CA LEU A 499 27.65 -15.52 16.81
C LEU A 499 27.78 -17.01 17.18
N PHE A 500 28.45 -17.80 16.33
CA PHE A 500 28.64 -19.23 16.59
C PHE A 500 29.47 -19.48 17.85
N ARG A 501 30.53 -18.68 18.07
CA ARG A 501 31.33 -18.66 19.30
C ARG A 501 30.46 -18.37 20.53
N ARG A 502 29.48 -17.47 20.38
CA ARG A 502 28.50 -17.10 21.41
C ARG A 502 27.22 -17.95 21.38
N LYS A 503 27.35 -19.26 21.12
CA LYS A 503 26.26 -20.26 21.04
C LYS A 503 24.99 -19.75 20.35
N THR A 504 25.15 -18.95 19.30
CA THR A 504 24.06 -18.33 18.55
C THR A 504 24.26 -18.66 17.08
N HIS A 505 23.32 -19.36 16.48
CA HIS A 505 23.42 -19.74 15.08
C HIS A 505 23.01 -18.58 14.18
N SER A 506 23.71 -18.37 13.07
CA SER A 506 23.32 -17.46 11.99
C SER A 506 22.75 -18.23 10.79
N LEU A 507 21.71 -17.68 10.17
CA LEU A 507 21.19 -18.06 8.85
C LEU A 507 20.78 -16.80 8.07
N GLY A 508 21.35 -16.60 6.89
CA GLY A 508 21.00 -15.43 6.08
C GLY A 508 21.43 -15.55 4.63
N THR A 509 20.89 -14.69 3.77
CA THR A 509 21.41 -14.54 2.40
C THR A 509 22.68 -13.70 2.42
N ILE A 510 23.62 -13.94 1.51
CA ILE A 510 24.91 -13.21 1.45
C ILE A 510 25.13 -12.59 0.06
N ARG A 511 25.79 -11.41 0.02
CA ARG A 511 26.08 -10.70 -1.24
C ARG A 511 27.31 -11.29 -1.93
N LYS A 512 27.27 -11.38 -3.27
CA LYS A 512 28.33 -11.97 -4.11
C LYS A 512 29.71 -11.29 -3.99
N HIS A 513 29.77 -10.03 -3.57
CA HIS A 513 31.00 -9.22 -3.61
C HIS A 513 31.82 -9.26 -2.30
N PHE A 514 31.43 -10.05 -1.31
CA PHE A 514 32.24 -10.22 -0.10
C PHE A 514 33.51 -11.02 -0.41
N LYS A 515 34.68 -10.42 -0.12
CA LYS A 515 36.01 -10.96 -0.46
C LYS A 515 36.28 -12.36 0.13
N GLU A 516 35.64 -12.67 1.25
CA GLU A 516 35.84 -13.91 2.02
C GLU A 516 35.00 -15.10 1.52
N ILE A 517 34.13 -14.91 0.53
CA ILE A 517 33.37 -16.02 -0.06
C ILE A 517 34.30 -16.82 -0.99
N PRO A 518 34.37 -18.16 -0.83
CA PRO A 518 35.15 -19.01 -1.74
C PRO A 518 34.71 -18.80 -3.19
N LYS A 519 35.64 -18.34 -4.04
CA LYS A 519 35.37 -18.05 -5.46
C LYS A 519 34.80 -19.26 -6.20
N GLU A 520 35.28 -20.45 -5.86
CA GLU A 520 34.79 -21.76 -6.35
C GLU A 520 33.26 -21.88 -6.24
N ILE A 521 32.68 -21.53 -5.10
CA ILE A 521 31.23 -21.61 -4.87
C ILE A 521 30.49 -20.61 -5.75
N VAL A 522 31.01 -19.39 -5.88
CA VAL A 522 30.36 -18.34 -6.67
C VAL A 522 30.40 -18.65 -8.17
N THR A 523 31.51 -19.20 -8.68
CA THR A 523 31.73 -19.48 -10.11
C THR A 523 31.09 -20.78 -10.59
N THR A 524 30.88 -21.76 -9.70
CA THR A 524 30.29 -23.07 -10.05
C THR A 524 28.95 -22.90 -10.77
N LYS A 525 28.84 -23.43 -11.99
CA LYS A 525 27.59 -23.45 -12.76
C LYS A 525 26.70 -24.58 -12.22
N LEU A 526 25.44 -24.25 -11.96
CA LEU A 526 24.45 -25.16 -11.41
C LEU A 526 23.22 -25.20 -12.31
N ASN A 527 22.65 -26.38 -12.50
CA ASN A 527 21.32 -26.56 -13.06
C ASN A 527 20.26 -26.20 -12.02
N LYS A 528 19.06 -25.85 -12.48
CA LYS A 528 17.96 -25.48 -11.59
C LYS A 528 17.61 -26.64 -10.65
N GLY A 529 17.62 -26.36 -9.35
CA GLY A 529 17.38 -27.33 -8.28
C GLY A 529 18.66 -27.73 -7.54
N GLU A 530 19.82 -27.64 -8.18
CA GLU A 530 21.10 -28.06 -7.60
C GLU A 530 21.60 -27.08 -6.54
N VAL A 531 22.35 -27.64 -5.58
CA VAL A 531 23.00 -26.94 -4.49
C VAL A 531 24.46 -27.37 -4.39
N THR A 532 25.34 -26.42 -4.10
CA THR A 532 26.74 -26.69 -3.72
C THR A 532 27.08 -25.83 -2.51
N GLY A 533 28.06 -26.21 -1.72
CA GLY A 533 28.48 -25.43 -0.57
C GLY A 533 29.78 -25.92 0.04
N LYS A 534 30.44 -25.03 0.78
CA LYS A 534 31.68 -25.33 1.50
C LYS A 534 31.47 -24.98 2.96
N LYS A 535 31.93 -25.87 3.85
CA LYS A 535 31.98 -25.63 5.28
C LYS A 535 33.41 -25.23 5.63
N ASP A 536 33.56 -24.15 6.38
CA ASP A 536 34.86 -23.77 6.91
C ASP A 536 35.21 -24.56 8.20
N GLU A 537 36.45 -24.42 8.65
CA GLU A 537 36.96 -25.09 9.85
C GLU A 537 36.19 -24.69 11.13
N LYS A 538 35.57 -23.51 11.14
CA LYS A 538 34.82 -22.97 12.29
C LYS A 538 33.34 -23.37 12.27
N GLY A 539 32.92 -24.18 11.31
CA GLY A 539 31.58 -24.74 11.25
C GLY A 539 30.56 -23.95 10.43
N VAL A 540 30.97 -22.88 9.75
CA VAL A 540 30.09 -22.04 8.92
C VAL A 540 30.02 -22.61 7.51
N ILE A 541 28.79 -22.80 7.03
CA ILE A 541 28.51 -23.23 5.66
C ILE A 541 28.16 -22.03 4.81
N ILE A 542 28.82 -21.93 3.66
CA ILE A 542 28.44 -21.04 2.57
C ILE A 542 27.93 -21.91 1.42
N ALA A 543 26.68 -21.70 1.04
CA ALA A 543 26.00 -22.49 0.01
C ALA A 543 25.50 -21.63 -1.14
N LYS A 544 25.54 -22.18 -2.35
CA LYS A 544 24.91 -21.67 -3.57
C LYS A 544 23.82 -22.63 -4.01
N TRP A 545 22.61 -22.13 -4.16
CA TRP A 545 21.47 -22.87 -4.70
C TRP A 545 20.92 -22.20 -5.97
N LYS A 546 20.57 -23.00 -6.97
CA LYS A 546 20.00 -22.51 -8.23
C LYS A 546 18.48 -22.64 -8.26
N ASP A 547 17.77 -21.52 -8.11
CA ASP A 547 16.35 -21.44 -8.49
C ASP A 547 16.23 -20.85 -9.91
N LYS A 548 15.42 -19.80 -10.11
CA LYS A 548 15.46 -18.97 -11.33
C LYS A 548 16.75 -18.14 -11.42
N ARG A 549 17.37 -17.88 -10.28
CA ARG A 549 18.63 -17.15 -10.12
C ARG A 549 19.44 -17.84 -9.02
N ASP A 550 20.74 -17.57 -9.01
CA ASP A 550 21.62 -18.07 -7.96
C ASP A 550 21.27 -17.38 -6.64
N VAL A 551 21.10 -18.19 -5.60
CA VAL A 551 20.90 -17.73 -4.22
C VAL A 551 22.12 -18.17 -3.42
N LEU A 552 22.83 -17.20 -2.83
CA LEU A 552 23.90 -17.47 -1.88
C LEU A 552 23.36 -17.34 -0.46
N ILE A 553 23.62 -18.35 0.36
CA ILE A 553 23.24 -18.40 1.77
C ILE A 553 24.45 -18.73 2.63
N LEU A 554 24.48 -18.13 3.82
CA LEU A 554 25.35 -18.49 4.92
C LEU A 554 24.52 -19.13 6.02
N SER A 555 25.03 -20.21 6.61
CA SER A 555 24.39 -20.92 7.71
C SER A 555 25.43 -21.52 8.65
N THR A 556 25.14 -21.53 9.95
CA THR A 556 25.99 -22.17 10.99
C THR A 556 25.35 -23.40 11.62
N HIS A 557 24.18 -23.80 11.13
CA HIS A 557 23.36 -24.86 11.73
C HIS A 557 22.88 -25.92 10.72
N HIS A 558 22.83 -25.56 9.44
CA HIS A 558 22.23 -26.42 8.41
C HIS A 558 23.29 -27.20 7.64
N THR A 559 22.86 -28.27 6.96
CA THR A 559 23.62 -29.00 5.93
C THR A 559 23.12 -28.63 4.52
N LEU A 560 23.67 -29.26 3.48
CA LEU A 560 23.22 -29.07 2.08
C LEU A 560 22.03 -29.96 1.68
N GLU A 561 21.32 -30.53 2.64
CA GLU A 561 20.20 -31.44 2.40
C GLU A 561 19.06 -30.75 1.63
N ILE A 562 18.56 -31.44 0.61
CA ILE A 562 17.38 -31.04 -0.17
C ILE A 562 16.17 -31.79 0.37
N VAL A 563 15.12 -31.04 0.71
CA VAL A 563 13.88 -31.58 1.26
C VAL A 563 12.69 -31.31 0.35
N ASN A 564 11.69 -32.20 0.42
CA ASN A 564 10.39 -31.97 -0.18
C ASN A 564 9.64 -30.91 0.64
N THR A 565 9.18 -29.86 -0.03
CA THR A 565 8.47 -28.76 0.65
C THR A 565 7.00 -29.05 0.94
N GLY A 566 6.47 -30.20 0.51
CA GLY A 566 5.05 -30.54 0.58
C GLY A 566 4.15 -29.68 -0.31
N LYS A 567 4.75 -28.86 -1.19
CA LYS A 567 4.04 -27.96 -2.11
C LYS A 567 4.17 -28.49 -3.53
N LYS A 568 3.07 -28.42 -4.28
CA LYS A 568 3.03 -28.71 -5.71
C LYS A 568 3.08 -27.44 -6.55
N ASN A 569 3.74 -27.51 -7.70
CA ASN A 569 3.74 -26.41 -8.66
C ASN A 569 2.45 -26.41 -9.51
N ARG A 570 2.32 -25.47 -10.46
CA ARG A 570 1.13 -25.39 -11.33
C ARG A 570 0.90 -26.62 -12.22
N LYS A 571 1.94 -27.42 -12.45
CA LYS A 571 1.92 -28.67 -13.20
C LYS A 571 1.73 -29.91 -12.30
N GLN A 572 1.39 -29.72 -11.02
CA GLN A 572 1.24 -30.78 -10.00
C GLN A 572 2.55 -31.51 -9.61
N GLU A 573 3.72 -31.00 -10.01
CA GLU A 573 5.01 -31.58 -9.63
C GLU A 573 5.42 -31.10 -8.22
N GLU A 574 6.05 -31.98 -7.46
CA GLU A 574 6.55 -31.67 -6.11
C GLU A 574 7.73 -30.69 -6.16
N ILE A 575 7.77 -29.78 -5.17
CA ILE A 575 8.79 -28.75 -5.08
C ILE A 575 9.83 -29.15 -4.02
N PHE A 576 11.06 -29.34 -4.48
CA PHE A 576 12.23 -29.62 -3.64
C PHE A 576 13.08 -28.37 -3.44
N LYS A 577 13.58 -28.16 -2.22
CA LYS A 577 14.46 -27.03 -1.86
C LYS A 577 15.45 -27.45 -0.78
N PRO A 578 16.64 -26.82 -0.69
CA PRO A 578 17.52 -27.02 0.44
C PRO A 578 16.84 -26.63 1.76
N GLN A 579 17.08 -27.38 2.84
CA GLN A 579 16.45 -27.15 4.14
C GLN A 579 16.68 -25.71 4.63
N PHE A 580 17.89 -25.18 4.47
CA PHE A 580 18.21 -23.80 4.84
C PHE A 580 17.36 -22.74 4.10
N VAL A 581 16.91 -23.04 2.87
CA VAL A 581 16.02 -22.14 2.11
C VAL A 581 14.58 -22.21 2.66
N VAL A 582 14.14 -23.40 3.06
CA VAL A 582 12.82 -23.60 3.67
C VAL A 582 12.75 -22.81 4.98
N ASP A 583 13.74 -23.02 5.85
CA ASP A 583 13.89 -22.38 7.15
C ASP A 583 14.01 -20.86 7.07
N TYR A 584 14.86 -20.37 6.16
CA TYR A 584 15.00 -18.94 5.91
C TYR A 584 13.67 -18.29 5.48
N ASN A 585 12.95 -18.92 4.54
CA ASN A 585 11.69 -18.37 4.05
C ASN A 585 10.56 -18.45 5.08
N ALA A 586 10.59 -19.42 5.99
CA ALA A 586 9.62 -19.54 7.07
C ALA A 586 9.78 -18.43 8.12
N ARG A 587 11.02 -18.01 8.41
CA ARG A 587 11.32 -17.14 9.57
C ARG A 587 11.63 -15.69 9.21
N LYS A 588 12.11 -15.37 8.01
CA LYS A 588 12.48 -13.99 7.62
C LYS A 588 11.31 -13.00 7.61
N ALA A 589 10.07 -13.49 7.55
CA ALA A 589 8.88 -12.67 7.35
C ALA A 589 8.44 -11.89 8.59
N GLY A 590 9.06 -12.08 9.76
CA GLY A 590 8.65 -11.44 11.02
C GLY A 590 8.60 -9.92 10.95
N ILE A 591 9.70 -9.29 10.52
CA ILE A 591 9.79 -7.82 10.37
C ILE A 591 8.82 -7.32 9.29
N ASP A 592 8.82 -7.97 8.12
CA ASP A 592 7.88 -7.64 7.02
C ASP A 592 6.41 -7.72 7.46
N LEU A 593 6.06 -8.69 8.32
CA LEU A 593 4.72 -8.84 8.87
C LEU A 593 4.38 -7.72 9.85
N SER A 594 5.32 -7.37 10.75
CA SER A 594 5.16 -6.24 11.68
C SER A 594 4.90 -4.94 10.92
N ASP A 595 5.75 -4.61 9.95
CA ASP A 595 5.60 -3.43 9.08
C ASP A 595 4.27 -3.45 8.33
N GLN A 596 3.89 -4.62 7.78
CA GLN A 596 2.63 -4.78 7.07
C GLN A 596 1.43 -4.50 7.98
N LEU A 597 1.44 -5.02 9.21
CA LEU A 597 0.38 -4.85 10.20
C LEU A 597 0.30 -3.40 10.68
N SER A 598 1.43 -2.77 11.03
CA SER A 598 1.52 -1.35 11.38
C SER A 598 0.98 -0.46 10.27
N SER A 599 1.21 -0.85 9.01
CA SER A 599 0.68 -0.10 7.86
C SER A 599 -0.86 -0.18 7.71
N TYR A 600 -1.54 -1.13 8.34
CA TYR A 600 -3.01 -1.29 8.23
C TYR A 600 -3.78 -0.32 9.11
N SER A 601 -3.20 0.14 10.20
CA SER A 601 -3.86 1.01 11.17
C SER A 601 -2.88 2.05 11.70
N THR A 602 -2.24 2.77 10.78
CA THR A 602 -1.27 3.80 11.14
C THR A 602 -1.97 5.05 11.71
N PRO A 603 -1.53 5.55 12.89
CA PRO A 603 -1.99 6.83 13.41
C PRO A 603 -1.37 8.01 12.66
N VAL A 604 -0.34 7.80 11.85
CA VAL A 604 0.35 8.85 11.10
C VAL A 604 -0.64 9.60 10.19
N ARG A 605 -0.62 10.93 10.28
CA ARG A 605 -1.39 11.86 9.46
C ARG A 605 -0.45 12.84 8.77
N LYS A 606 -0.94 13.48 7.72
CA LYS A 606 -0.24 14.62 7.11
C LYS A 606 -0.05 15.68 8.19
N SER A 607 1.21 16.06 8.43
CA SER A 607 1.60 17.15 9.31
C SER A 607 2.52 18.08 8.51
N ILE A 608 2.56 19.36 8.89
CA ILE A 608 3.42 20.38 8.28
C ILE A 608 4.79 20.45 8.97
N ARG A 609 5.01 19.63 10.02
CA ARG A 609 6.31 19.52 10.71
C ARG A 609 7.28 18.61 9.99
#